data_AF-A0A1D6IZ01-F1
#
_entry.id   AF-A0A1D6IZ01-F1
#
_cell.length_a   1.000
_cell.length_b   1.000
_cell.length_c   1.000
_cell.angle_alpha   90.00
_cell.angle_beta   90.00
_cell.angle_gamma   90.00
#
_symmetry.space_group_name_H-M   'P 1'
#
loop_
_entity.id
_entity.type
_entity.pdbx_description
1 polymer ?
#
loop_
_entity_poly.entity_id
_entity_poly.type
_entity_poly.pdbx_seq_one_letter_code
_entity_poly.pdbx_strand_id
1 'polypeptide(L)'
;MARRSLALLLASSLALMAAAVASADSWLYDKFNTDGTVRTQYDASGQEVAMLSLDRSSGAGFNSKEQAARRRRVGHHPVGREQLHALQLLRRRLAVPPGPPARVQPQLS
;
A
#
# COMPACT_ATOMS: atom_id res chain seq x y z
N MET A 1 -15.86 -53.60 3.72
CA MET A 1 -14.76 -52.64 3.67
C MET A 1 -14.91 -51.58 2.57
N ALA A 2 -15.33 -51.94 1.34
CA ALA A 2 -15.44 -51.01 0.20
C ALA A 2 -16.33 -49.76 0.40
N ARG A 3 -17.44 -49.89 1.15
CA ARG A 3 -18.34 -48.75 1.43
C ARG A 3 -17.71 -47.67 2.32
N ARG A 4 -16.79 -48.06 3.22
CA ARG A 4 -16.05 -47.13 4.08
C ARG A 4 -14.94 -46.42 3.30
N SER A 5 -14.28 -47.15 2.39
CA SER A 5 -13.25 -46.62 1.49
C SER A 5 -13.80 -45.56 0.53
N LEU A 6 -14.98 -45.81 -0.05
CA LEU A 6 -15.65 -44.86 -0.94
C LEU A 6 -16.10 -43.60 -0.20
N ALA A 7 -16.63 -43.76 1.02
CA ALA A 7 -17.04 -42.64 1.87
C ALA A 7 -15.84 -41.78 2.29
N LEU A 8 -14.69 -42.39 2.58
CA LEU A 8 -13.45 -41.67 2.87
C LEU A 8 -12.96 -40.88 1.65
N LEU A 9 -12.95 -41.47 0.46
CA LEU A 9 -12.56 -40.77 -0.78
C LEU A 9 -13.46 -39.59 -1.12
N LEU A 10 -14.77 -39.75 -0.95
CA LEU A 10 -15.76 -38.67 -1.14
C LEU A 10 -15.57 -37.55 -0.10
N ALA A 11 -15.33 -37.90 1.16
CA ALA A 11 -15.07 -36.94 2.21
C ALA A 11 -13.75 -36.17 1.98
N SER A 12 -12.69 -36.85 1.55
CA SER A 12 -11.41 -36.21 1.20
C SER A 12 -11.56 -35.26 0.01
N SER A 13 -12.32 -35.66 -1.01
CA SER A 13 -12.56 -34.83 -2.21
C SER A 13 -13.37 -33.58 -1.86
N LEU A 14 -14.38 -33.72 -0.99
CA LEU A 14 -15.20 -32.60 -0.53
C LEU A 14 -14.40 -31.65 0.38
N ALA A 15 -13.50 -32.18 1.22
CA ALA A 15 -12.61 -31.38 2.06
C ALA A 15 -11.59 -30.58 1.23
N LEU A 16 -11.00 -31.18 0.19
CA LEU A 16 -10.11 -30.45 -0.73
C LEU A 16 -10.87 -29.34 -1.47
N MET A 17 -12.10 -29.61 -1.89
CA MET A 17 -12.88 -28.62 -2.62
C MET A 17 -13.34 -27.48 -1.68
N ALA A 18 -13.72 -27.78 -0.43
CA ALA A 18 -14.02 -26.77 0.58
C ALA A 18 -12.80 -25.89 0.94
N ALA A 19 -11.60 -26.46 1.03
CA ALA A 19 -10.36 -25.70 1.24
C ALA A 19 -10.03 -24.76 0.07
N ALA A 20 -10.39 -25.14 -1.15
CA ALA A 20 -10.26 -24.27 -2.33
C ALA A 20 -11.27 -23.11 -2.31
N VAL A 21 -12.50 -23.31 -1.80
CA VAL A 21 -13.51 -22.23 -1.70
C VAL A 21 -13.22 -21.27 -0.54
N ALA A 22 -12.51 -21.71 0.50
CA ALA A 22 -12.04 -20.82 1.58
C ALA A 22 -11.03 -19.75 1.11
N SER A 23 -10.47 -19.88 -0.11
CA SER A 23 -9.73 -18.78 -0.78
C SER A 23 -10.61 -17.61 -1.25
N ALA A 24 -11.93 -17.65 -0.98
CA ALA A 24 -12.84 -16.57 -1.34
C ALA A 24 -12.90 -15.41 -0.33
N ASP A 25 -12.32 -15.56 0.87
CA ASP A 25 -12.30 -14.52 1.91
C ASP A 25 -10.90 -13.91 2.06
N SER A 26 -10.34 -13.47 0.93
CA SER A 26 -9.04 -12.82 0.91
C SER A 26 -9.11 -11.41 1.48
N TRP A 27 -8.14 -11.04 2.35
CA TRP A 27 -8.02 -9.69 2.89
C TRP A 27 -8.04 -8.61 1.81
N LEU A 28 -7.52 -8.94 0.63
CA LEU A 28 -7.44 -8.03 -0.50
C LEU A 28 -8.82 -7.65 -1.01
N TYR A 29 -9.70 -8.63 -1.23
CA TYR A 29 -11.04 -8.38 -1.74
C TYR A 29 -11.99 -7.84 -0.67
N ASP A 30 -11.71 -8.07 0.61
CA ASP A 30 -12.43 -7.42 1.71
C ASP A 30 -12.12 -5.91 1.75
N LYS A 31 -10.85 -5.51 1.74
CA LYS A 31 -10.43 -4.12 2.00
C LYS A 31 -10.20 -3.25 0.76
N PHE A 32 -9.97 -3.85 -0.41
CA PHE A 32 -9.58 -3.13 -1.62
C PHE A 32 -10.50 -3.45 -2.80
N ASN A 33 -10.70 -2.46 -3.67
CA ASN A 33 -11.23 -2.68 -5.01
C ASN A 33 -10.06 -3.03 -5.93
N THR A 34 -10.18 -4.07 -6.74
CA THR A 34 -9.13 -4.52 -7.67
C THR A 34 -9.51 -4.24 -9.12
N ASP A 35 -8.51 -3.92 -9.94
CA ASP A 35 -8.65 -3.74 -11.39
C ASP A 35 -7.54 -4.53 -12.12
N GLY A 36 -7.87 -5.05 -13.30
CA GLY A 36 -6.97 -5.89 -14.09
C GLY A 36 -6.71 -7.26 -13.45
N THR A 37 -5.53 -7.83 -13.73
CA THR A 37 -5.18 -9.19 -13.28
C THR A 37 -4.53 -9.15 -11.89
N VAL A 38 -5.35 -9.25 -10.86
CA VAL A 38 -4.93 -9.32 -9.45
C VAL A 38 -5.39 -10.64 -8.83
N ARG A 39 -4.48 -11.35 -8.18
CA ARG A 39 -4.75 -12.64 -7.54
C ARG A 39 -4.12 -12.71 -6.16
N THR A 40 -4.68 -13.53 -5.26
CA THR A 40 -4.13 -13.77 -3.93
C THR A 40 -3.53 -15.16 -3.85
N GLN A 41 -2.41 -15.28 -3.14
CA GLN A 41 -1.63 -16.51 -3.02
C GLN A 41 -0.99 -16.58 -1.64
N TYR A 42 -0.55 -17.76 -1.22
CA TYR A 42 0.27 -17.90 -0.03
C TYR A 42 1.75 -17.98 -0.41
N ASP A 43 2.60 -17.24 0.29
CA ASP A 43 4.05 -17.35 0.11
C ASP A 43 4.61 -18.59 0.82
N ALA A 44 5.94 -18.80 0.73
CA ALA A 44 6.60 -19.94 1.37
C ALA A 44 6.50 -19.96 2.90
N SER A 45 6.16 -18.83 3.53
CA SER A 45 5.92 -18.72 4.97
C SER A 45 4.47 -19.00 5.36
N GLY A 46 3.58 -19.21 4.38
CA GLY A 46 2.14 -19.35 4.58
C GLY A 46 1.42 -18.02 4.77
N GLN A 47 2.06 -16.88 4.48
CA GLN A 47 1.42 -15.58 4.53
C GLN A 47 0.65 -15.31 3.24
N GLU A 48 -0.58 -14.81 3.36
CA GLU A 48 -1.37 -14.41 2.19
C GLU A 48 -0.82 -13.11 1.58
N VAL A 49 -0.46 -13.17 0.30
CA VAL A 49 0.11 -12.07 -0.48
C VAL A 49 -0.73 -11.80 -1.73
N ALA A 50 -0.81 -10.53 -2.12
CA ALA A 50 -1.43 -10.11 -3.36
C ALA A 50 -0.39 -10.09 -4.48
N MET A 51 -0.72 -10.67 -5.64
CA MET A 51 0.13 -10.66 -6.83
C MET A 51 -0.55 -9.93 -7.98
N LEU A 52 0.19 -8.97 -8.56
CA LEU A 52 -0.24 -8.16 -9.69
C LEU A 52 0.46 -8.68 -10.94
N SER A 53 -0.32 -9.10 -11.92
CA SER A 53 0.22 -9.53 -13.21
C SER A 53 0.21 -8.34 -14.16
N LEU A 54 1.37 -8.04 -14.74
CA LEU A 54 1.55 -6.98 -15.70
C LEU A 54 2.04 -7.57 -17.01
N ASP A 55 1.38 -7.23 -18.11
CA ASP A 55 1.83 -7.55 -19.45
C ASP A 55 1.74 -6.32 -20.36
N ARG A 56 2.09 -6.49 -21.64
CA ARG A 56 2.08 -5.39 -22.60
C ARG A 56 0.65 -4.89 -22.91
N SER A 57 -0.36 -5.72 -22.68
CA SER A 57 -1.76 -5.44 -23.00
C SER A 57 -2.53 -4.79 -21.85
N SER A 58 -2.12 -5.03 -20.59
CA SER A 58 -2.83 -4.50 -19.42
C SER A 58 -1.94 -4.30 -18.19
N GLY A 59 -2.31 -3.28 -17.42
CA GLY A 59 -1.87 -3.10 -16.04
C GLY A 59 -2.74 -3.88 -15.04
N ALA A 60 -2.38 -3.78 -13.77
CA ALA A 60 -3.16 -4.28 -12.64
C ALA A 60 -3.00 -3.32 -11.47
N GLY A 61 -4.01 -3.23 -10.61
CA GLY A 61 -3.99 -2.32 -9.46
C GLY A 61 -5.05 -2.62 -8.43
N PHE A 62 -4.90 -2.03 -7.26
CA PHE A 62 -5.90 -2.09 -6.20
C PHE A 62 -5.94 -0.77 -5.43
N ASN A 63 -7.13 -0.37 -4.98
CA ASN A 63 -7.35 0.85 -4.20
C ASN A 63 -8.17 0.56 -2.94
N SER A 64 -7.86 1.28 -1.86
CA SER A 64 -8.56 1.13 -0.59
C SER A 64 -10.03 1.47 -0.76
N LYS A 65 -10.92 0.63 -0.21
CA LYS A 65 -12.35 0.97 -0.09
C LYS A 65 -12.57 2.09 0.93
N GLU A 66 -11.66 2.24 1.88
CA GLU A 66 -11.69 3.33 2.84
C GLU A 66 -11.06 4.60 2.27
N GLN A 67 -11.71 5.74 2.53
CA GLN A 67 -11.15 7.05 2.23
C GLN A 67 -10.13 7.44 3.31
N ALA A 68 -8.89 7.71 2.88
CA ALA A 68 -7.90 8.31 3.75
C ALA A 68 -8.42 9.68 4.23
N ALA A 69 -8.35 9.92 5.54
CA ALA A 69 -8.76 11.19 6.12
C ALA A 69 -8.12 12.35 5.35
N ARG A 70 -8.98 13.25 4.84
CA ARG A 70 -8.56 14.40 4.03
C ARG A 70 -7.50 15.15 4.82
N ARG A 71 -6.23 15.14 4.36
CA ARG A 71 -5.18 15.98 4.96
C ARG A 71 -5.74 17.40 4.97
N ARG A 72 -6.00 17.96 6.16
CA ARG A 72 -6.39 19.36 6.29
C ARG A 72 -5.27 20.13 5.59
N ARG A 73 -5.61 20.83 4.50
CA ARG A 73 -4.71 21.84 3.97
C ARG A 73 -4.45 22.78 5.14
N VAL A 74 -3.21 22.86 5.60
CA VAL A 74 -2.78 23.93 6.50
C VAL A 74 -3.03 25.20 5.69
N GLY A 75 -4.09 25.91 6.02
CA GLY A 75 -4.39 27.18 5.38
C GLY A 75 -3.20 28.10 5.52
N HIS A 76 -2.97 28.97 4.53
CA HIS A 76 -2.02 30.06 4.70
C HIS A 76 -2.44 30.88 5.91
N HIS A 77 -1.68 30.78 7.01
CA HIS A 77 -1.88 31.67 8.15
C HIS A 77 -1.53 33.08 7.67
N PRO A 78 -2.48 34.04 7.67
CA PRO A 78 -2.18 35.40 7.25
C PRO A 78 -1.13 35.97 8.22
N VAL A 79 0.09 36.14 7.72
CA VAL A 79 1.19 36.71 8.51
C VAL A 79 0.92 38.22 8.63
N GLY A 80 0.62 38.68 9.84
CA GLY A 80 0.39 40.10 10.11
C GLY A 80 1.61 40.96 9.77
N ARG A 81 1.41 42.26 9.54
CA ARG A 81 2.46 43.21 9.15
C ARG A 81 3.66 43.20 10.12
N GLU A 82 3.38 43.11 11.41
CA GLU A 82 4.36 42.97 12.50
C GLU A 82 5.25 41.73 12.32
N GLN A 83 4.62 40.59 12.03
CA GLN A 83 5.30 39.30 11.91
C GLN A 83 6.09 39.21 10.60
N LEU A 84 5.61 39.84 9.53
CA LEU A 84 6.39 40.05 8.31
C LEU A 84 7.62 40.93 8.57
N HIS A 85 7.48 41.99 9.37
CA HIS A 85 8.60 42.85 9.73
C HIS A 85 9.65 42.10 10.56
N ALA A 86 9.23 41.31 11.54
CA ALA A 86 10.12 40.45 12.32
C ALA A 86 10.86 39.43 11.44
N LEU A 87 10.18 38.80 10.48
CA LEU A 87 10.80 37.89 9.53
C LEU A 87 11.77 38.59 8.57
N GLN A 88 11.48 39.83 8.16
CA GLN A 88 12.39 40.64 7.35
C GLN A 88 13.67 40.99 8.12
N LEU A 89 13.55 41.33 9.41
CA LEU A 89 14.69 41.57 10.28
C LEU A 89 15.53 40.30 10.47
N LEU A 90 14.88 39.14 10.67
CA LEU A 90 15.55 37.86 10.79
C LEU A 90 16.29 37.48 9.51
N ARG A 91 15.65 37.64 8.34
CA ARG A 91 16.26 37.39 7.03
C ARG A 91 17.47 38.27 6.78
N ARG A 92 17.45 39.54 7.22
CA ARG A 92 18.62 40.42 7.10
C ARG A 92 19.80 39.98 7.98
N ARG A 93 19.54 39.33 9.11
CA ARG A 93 20.59 38.79 10.00
C ARG A 93 21.14 37.46 9.52
N LEU A 94 20.30 36.66 8.85
CA LEU A 94 20.69 35.45 8.16
C LEU A 94 21.27 35.82 6.78
N ALA A 95 22.49 36.36 6.76
CA ALA A 95 23.24 36.46 5.52
C ALA A 95 23.44 35.03 4.98
N VAL A 96 22.59 34.62 4.04
CA VAL A 96 22.77 33.37 3.31
C VAL A 96 24.05 33.56 2.49
N PRO A 97 25.12 32.78 2.75
CA PRO A 97 26.34 32.92 1.99
C PRO A 97 26.01 32.72 0.50
N PRO A 98 26.42 33.64 -0.39
CA PRO A 98 26.21 33.47 -1.82
C PRO A 98 27.08 32.29 -2.29
N GLY A 99 26.47 31.13 -2.44
CA GLY A 99 27.14 29.93 -2.90
C GLY A 99 26.13 28.81 -3.14
N PRO A 100 26.40 27.90 -4.08
CA PRO A 100 25.57 26.73 -4.28
C PRO A 100 25.50 25.94 -2.97
N PRO A 101 24.32 25.38 -2.60
CA PRO A 101 24.19 24.58 -1.39
C PRO A 101 25.20 23.42 -1.45
N ALA A 102 26.01 23.27 -0.40
CA ALA A 102 26.95 22.17 -0.29
C ALA A 102 26.17 20.86 -0.40
N ARG A 103 26.36 20.15 -1.51
CA ARG A 103 25.78 18.83 -1.74
C ARG A 103 26.45 17.89 -0.74
N VAL A 104 25.73 17.51 0.31
CA VAL A 104 26.14 16.42 1.20
C VAL A 104 26.07 15.14 0.35
N GLN A 105 27.23 14.67 -0.11
CA GLN A 105 27.32 13.37 -0.76
C GLN A 105 27.09 12.31 0.32
N PRO A 106 26.14 11.36 0.14
CA PRO A 106 26.04 10.23 1.04
C PRO A 106 27.35 9.43 0.95
N GLN A 107 28.09 9.38 2.04
CA GLN A 107 29.19 8.44 2.22
C GLN A 107 28.55 7.04 2.25
N LEU A 108 28.63 6.35 1.12
CA LEU A 108 28.34 4.91 1.04
C LEU A 108 29.52 4.22 1.72
N SER A 109 29.28 3.61 2.88
CA SER A 109 30.16 2.64 3.52
C SER A 109 29.57 1.26 3.32
#